data_AF-A0A929I120-F1
#
_entry.id   AF-A0A929I120-F1
#
_cell.length_a   1.000
_cell.length_b   1.000
_cell.length_c   1.000
_cell.angle_alpha   90.00
_cell.angle_beta   90.00
_cell.angle_gamma   90.00
#
_symmetry.space_group_name_H-M   'P 1'
#
loop_
_entity.id
_entity.type
_entity.pdbx_description
1 polymer ?
#
loop_
_entity_poly.entity_id
_entity_poly.type
_entity_poly.pdbx_seq_one_letter_code
_entity_poly.pdbx_strand_id
1 'polypeptide(L)'
;SRGDDSGTHTKEQSIWKKTGLTMETKTTLIEKKGKKRELTFIHPHGLGNWYWSIGQGMGKTLTLADEKQAYTMTDRGTYIKYKFGREVPIELDILCQGDPVLANPYGVIPIDPQMHPHVKYELAKEFAEWLVSERAQTVIANYRLLGKQLFYPDANR
;
A
#
# COMPACT_ATOMS: atom_id res chain seq x y z
N SER A 1 10.91 -6.37 -2.05
CA SER A 1 10.36 -5.36 -1.12
C SER A 1 10.66 -3.96 -1.59
N ARG A 2 9.74 -3.02 -1.34
CA ARG A 2 9.96 -1.59 -1.60
C ARG A 2 10.98 -0.96 -0.66
N GLY A 3 10.91 -1.28 0.63
CA GLY A 3 11.81 -0.73 1.65
C GLY A 3 11.73 0.79 1.84
N ASP A 4 10.59 1.41 1.55
CA ASP A 4 10.44 2.88 1.46
C ASP A 4 9.57 3.49 2.58
N ASP A 5 9.27 2.72 3.62
CA ASP A 5 8.41 3.11 4.76
C ASP A 5 7.00 3.58 4.38
N SER A 6 6.53 3.23 3.17
CA SER A 6 5.14 3.43 2.77
C SER A 6 4.18 2.48 3.49
N GLY A 7 2.89 2.78 3.45
CA GLY A 7 1.86 1.88 4.02
C GLY A 7 1.90 0.45 3.46
N THR A 8 2.23 0.29 2.18
CA THR A 8 2.44 -1.05 1.56
C THR A 8 3.65 -1.75 2.19
N HIS A 9 4.77 -1.05 2.39
CA HIS A 9 5.94 -1.61 3.06
C HIS A 9 5.62 -1.99 4.52
N THR A 10 4.92 -1.13 5.26
CA THR A 10 4.49 -1.43 6.63
C THR A 10 3.61 -2.69 6.70
N LYS A 11 2.68 -2.85 5.74
CA LYS A 11 1.86 -4.06 5.62
C LYS A 11 2.73 -5.30 5.35
N GLU A 12 3.69 -5.20 4.43
CA GLU A 12 4.63 -6.28 4.09
C GLU A 12 5.36 -6.77 5.34
N GLN A 13 5.92 -5.83 6.12
CA GLN A 13 6.61 -6.12 7.37
C GLN A 13 5.70 -6.79 8.41
N SER A 14 4.43 -6.40 8.47
CA SER A 14 3.45 -7.05 9.36
C SER A 14 3.16 -8.50 8.99
N ILE A 15 3.24 -8.84 7.69
CA ILE A 15 3.07 -10.20 7.19
C ILE A 15 4.32 -11.01 7.52
N TRP A 16 5.52 -10.49 7.24
CA TRP A 16 6.77 -11.20 7.56
C TRP A 16 6.85 -11.63 9.02
N LYS A 17 6.49 -10.74 9.94
CA LYS A 17 6.47 -11.04 11.39
C LYS A 17 5.54 -12.21 11.76
N LYS A 18 4.54 -12.53 10.93
CA LYS A 18 3.60 -13.65 11.17
C LYS A 18 4.06 -14.97 10.54
N THR A 19 5.06 -14.95 9.65
CA THR A 19 5.50 -16.15 8.92
C THR A 19 6.43 -17.07 9.72
N GLY A 20 6.98 -16.60 10.84
CA GLY A 20 8.00 -17.32 11.61
C GLY A 20 9.42 -17.28 10.99
N LEU A 21 9.62 -16.54 9.90
CA LEU A 21 10.95 -16.28 9.35
C LEU A 21 11.84 -15.58 10.38
N THR A 22 13.12 -15.94 10.41
CA THR A 22 14.11 -15.20 11.21
C THR A 22 14.22 -13.78 10.67
N MET A 23 13.96 -12.80 11.52
CA MET A 23 14.06 -11.38 11.20
C MET A 23 15.37 -10.80 11.72
N GLU A 24 16.02 -9.99 10.92
CA GLU A 24 17.27 -9.29 11.24
C GLU A 24 17.03 -7.79 11.28
N THR A 25 17.81 -7.10 12.10
CA THR A 25 17.83 -5.63 12.15
C THR A 25 19.13 -5.13 11.55
N LYS A 26 19.02 -4.22 10.57
CA LYS A 26 20.16 -3.53 10.01
C LYS A 26 20.07 -2.04 10.28
N THR A 27 21.11 -1.50 10.89
CA THR A 27 21.29 -0.06 11.08
C THR A 27 22.33 0.45 10.10
N THR A 28 22.04 1.52 9.38
CA THR A 28 22.97 2.16 8.45
C THR A 28 22.94 3.66 8.65
N LEU A 29 24.12 4.28 8.64
CA LEU A 29 24.26 5.74 8.66
C LEU A 29 24.06 6.27 7.25
N ILE A 30 23.03 7.09 7.05
CA ILE A 30 22.76 7.76 5.78
C ILE A 30 22.92 9.28 5.94
N GLU A 31 23.44 9.93 4.91
CA GLU A 31 23.47 11.39 4.85
C GLU A 31 22.31 11.90 4.01
N LYS A 32 21.39 12.63 4.64
CA LYS A 32 20.22 13.21 3.96
C LYS A 32 20.21 14.71 4.19
N LYS A 33 20.36 15.49 3.11
CA LYS A 33 20.44 16.96 3.15
C LYS A 33 21.55 17.47 4.10
N GLY A 34 22.75 16.88 4.04
CA GLY A 34 23.89 17.26 4.88
C GLY A 34 23.79 16.84 6.35
N LYS A 35 22.74 16.11 6.74
CA LYS A 35 22.58 15.58 8.10
C LYS A 35 22.74 14.07 8.09
N LYS A 36 23.68 13.56 8.90
CA LYS A 36 23.80 12.13 9.19
C LYS A 36 22.59 11.68 10.00
N ARG A 37 21.95 10.59 9.59
CA ARG A 37 20.84 9.94 10.29
C ARG A 37 21.11 8.45 10.33
N GLU A 38 20.81 7.84 11.45
CA GLU A 38 20.71 6.39 11.53
C GLU A 38 19.37 5.95 10.95
N LEU A 39 19.44 5.01 10.01
CA LEU A 39 18.29 4.30 9.47
C LEU A 39 18.36 2.87 9.96
N THR A 40 17.40 2.49 10.79
CA THR A 40 17.24 1.13 11.28
C THR A 40 16.04 0.50 10.59
N PHE A 41 16.23 -0.65 9.96
CA PHE A 41 15.14 -1.40 9.35
C PHE A 41 15.22 -2.89 9.68
N ILE A 42 14.05 -3.50 9.76
CA ILE A 42 13.88 -4.93 10.03
C ILE A 42 13.57 -5.62 8.70
N HIS A 43 14.18 -6.78 8.45
CA HIS A 43 13.97 -7.56 7.25
C HIS A 43 14.10 -9.07 7.53
N PRO A 44 13.53 -9.94 6.69
CA PRO A 44 13.85 -11.36 6.75
C PRO A 44 15.35 -11.61 6.56
N HIS A 45 15.88 -12.63 7.24
CA HIS A 45 17.25 -13.10 7.04
C HIS A 45 17.50 -13.42 5.56
N GLY A 46 18.69 -13.10 5.04
CA GLY A 46 19.04 -13.31 3.62
C GLY A 46 18.85 -12.08 2.73
N LEU A 47 18.98 -10.88 3.30
CA LEU A 47 19.01 -9.62 2.55
C LEU A 47 20.10 -9.66 1.46
N GLY A 48 19.71 -9.34 0.23
CA GLY A 48 20.58 -9.34 -0.94
C GLY A 48 20.75 -10.70 -1.60
N ASN A 49 20.33 -11.80 -0.95
CA ASN A 49 20.32 -13.15 -1.53
C ASN A 49 18.95 -13.47 -2.16
N TRP A 50 17.93 -13.69 -1.34
CA TRP A 50 16.56 -13.97 -1.81
C TRP A 50 15.59 -12.82 -1.50
N TYR A 51 15.91 -11.99 -0.50
CA TYR A 51 15.11 -10.83 -0.14
C TYR A 51 15.83 -9.54 -0.55
N TRP A 52 15.21 -8.76 -1.43
CA TRP A 52 15.71 -7.43 -1.82
C TRP A 52 14.81 -6.33 -1.29
N SER A 53 15.42 -5.30 -0.69
CA SER A 53 14.78 -4.07 -0.24
C SER A 53 15.43 -2.90 -0.96
N ILE A 54 14.68 -2.22 -1.84
CA ILE A 54 15.29 -1.29 -2.80
C ILE A 54 15.21 0.18 -2.43
N GLY A 55 14.45 0.53 -1.39
CA GLY A 55 14.25 1.90 -0.92
C GLY A 55 13.53 2.81 -1.92
N GLN A 56 12.67 2.26 -2.78
CA GLN A 56 12.04 3.00 -3.88
C GLN A 56 10.53 2.74 -3.99
N GLY A 57 9.85 3.62 -4.73
CA GLY A 57 8.41 3.56 -4.93
C GLY A 57 7.91 2.30 -5.66
N MET A 58 6.59 2.10 -5.67
CA MET A 58 5.95 0.86 -6.14
C MET A 58 6.33 0.52 -7.57
N GLY A 59 6.30 1.53 -8.43
CA GLY A 59 6.52 1.35 -9.85
C GLY A 59 7.91 0.78 -10.15
N LYS A 60 8.95 1.32 -9.52
CA LYS A 60 10.32 0.83 -9.67
C LYS A 60 10.50 -0.55 -9.04
N THR A 61 9.79 -0.82 -7.94
CA THR A 61 9.79 -2.14 -7.30
C THR A 61 9.14 -3.21 -8.18
N LEU A 62 8.03 -2.89 -8.85
CA LEU A 62 7.39 -3.80 -9.82
C LEU A 62 8.28 -4.05 -11.03
N THR A 63 8.86 -3.00 -11.62
CA THR A 63 9.80 -3.17 -12.75
C THR A 63 10.96 -4.07 -12.36
N LEU A 64 11.58 -3.87 -11.20
CA LEU A 64 12.68 -4.74 -10.78
C LEU A 64 12.22 -6.19 -10.54
N ALA A 65 11.05 -6.38 -9.92
CA ALA A 65 10.53 -7.72 -9.69
C ALA A 65 10.27 -8.44 -11.02
N ASP A 66 9.78 -7.73 -12.04
CA ASP A 66 9.59 -8.22 -13.39
C ASP A 66 10.93 -8.59 -14.06
N GLU A 67 11.90 -7.68 -14.04
CA GLU A 67 13.25 -7.91 -14.58
C GLU A 67 13.97 -9.09 -13.91
N LYS A 68 13.72 -9.32 -12.62
CA LYS A 68 14.33 -10.40 -11.84
C LYS A 68 13.50 -11.68 -11.81
N GLN A 69 12.32 -11.69 -12.44
CA GLN A 69 11.36 -12.80 -12.37
C GLN A 69 11.12 -13.22 -10.91
N ALA A 70 10.86 -12.22 -10.06
CA ALA A 70 10.74 -12.35 -8.61
C ALA A 70 9.35 -11.94 -8.12
N TYR A 71 9.06 -12.27 -6.87
CA TYR A 71 7.80 -11.88 -6.22
C TYR A 71 7.89 -10.51 -5.57
N THR A 72 6.77 -9.79 -5.58
CA THR A 72 6.63 -8.54 -4.82
C THR A 72 5.19 -8.31 -4.41
N MET A 73 5.01 -7.67 -3.25
CA MET A 73 3.69 -7.22 -2.81
C MET A 73 3.43 -5.82 -3.38
N THR A 74 2.26 -5.63 -4.00
CA THR A 74 1.87 -4.36 -4.62
C THR A 74 0.43 -4.02 -4.31
N ASP A 75 0.09 -2.73 -4.31
CA ASP A 75 -1.30 -2.31 -4.38
C ASP A 75 -1.89 -2.59 -5.77
N ARG A 76 -3.21 -2.85 -5.81
CA ARG A 76 -3.94 -3.20 -7.03
C ARG A 76 -3.90 -2.08 -8.08
N GLY A 77 -3.92 -0.82 -7.65
CA GLY A 77 -3.90 0.33 -8.55
C GLY A 77 -2.61 0.41 -9.35
N THR A 78 -1.46 0.26 -8.68
CA THR A 78 -0.17 0.22 -9.37
C THR A 78 -0.07 -1.00 -10.29
N TYR A 79 -0.48 -2.19 -9.83
CA TYR A 79 -0.46 -3.40 -10.67
C TYR A 79 -1.26 -3.20 -11.97
N ILE A 80 -2.49 -2.69 -11.88
CA ILE A 80 -3.35 -2.45 -13.06
C ILE A 80 -2.66 -1.49 -14.03
N LYS A 81 -2.08 -0.38 -13.55
CA LYS A 81 -1.37 0.57 -14.40
C LYS A 81 -0.16 -0.06 -15.10
N TYR A 82 0.60 -0.90 -14.39
CA TYR A 82 1.82 -1.49 -14.92
C TYR A 82 1.55 -2.66 -15.88
N LYS A 83 0.52 -3.46 -15.63
CA LYS A 83 0.15 -4.61 -16.47
C LYS A 83 -0.68 -4.22 -17.69
N PHE A 84 -1.50 -3.16 -17.61
CA PHE A 84 -2.47 -2.81 -18.66
C PHE A 84 -2.36 -1.38 -19.19
N GLY A 85 -1.56 -0.52 -18.57
CA GLY A 85 -1.52 0.92 -18.88
C GLY A 85 -0.20 1.42 -19.45
N ARG A 86 0.79 0.55 -19.64
CA ARG A 86 2.10 0.89 -20.19
C ARG A 86 2.21 0.37 -21.63
N GLU A 87 3.04 1.04 -22.42
CA GLU A 87 3.41 0.58 -23.77
C GLU A 87 4.10 -0.79 -23.71
N VAL A 88 5.03 -0.96 -22.76
CA VAL A 88 5.61 -2.24 -22.40
C VAL A 88 5.06 -2.65 -21.04
N PRO A 89 4.10 -3.59 -20.98
CA PRO A 89 3.54 -4.07 -19.72
C PRO A 89 4.54 -4.97 -18.99
N ILE A 90 4.38 -5.08 -17.67
CA ILE A 90 5.08 -6.13 -16.89
C ILE A 90 4.47 -7.51 -17.21
N GLU A 91 5.26 -8.56 -17.12
CA GLU A 91 4.82 -9.94 -17.34
C GLU A 91 4.33 -10.61 -16.05
N LEU A 92 4.64 -10.07 -14.87
CA LEU A 92 4.15 -10.56 -13.58
C LEU A 92 2.63 -10.79 -13.53
N ASP A 93 2.23 -11.88 -12.88
CA ASP A 93 0.83 -12.24 -12.64
C ASP A 93 0.47 -12.22 -11.16
N ILE A 94 -0.83 -12.10 -10.86
CA ILE A 94 -1.32 -12.14 -9.48
C ILE A 94 -1.35 -13.59 -9.00
N LEU A 95 -0.51 -13.91 -8.02
CA LEU A 95 -0.54 -15.22 -7.36
C LEU A 95 -1.39 -15.27 -6.10
N CYS A 96 -1.55 -14.13 -5.41
CA CYS A 96 -2.33 -14.04 -4.17
C CYS A 96 -3.07 -12.70 -4.10
N GLN A 97 -4.38 -12.76 -3.83
CA GLN A 97 -5.25 -11.61 -3.62
C GLN A 97 -6.51 -12.03 -2.85
N GLY A 98 -7.18 -11.08 -2.20
CA GLY A 98 -8.47 -11.31 -1.53
C GLY A 98 -8.37 -11.85 -0.11
N ASP A 99 -7.20 -12.29 0.34
CA ASP A 99 -6.97 -12.65 1.74
C ASP A 99 -7.20 -11.43 2.66
N PRO A 100 -7.99 -11.56 3.76
CA PRO A 100 -8.22 -10.49 4.72
C PRO A 100 -6.95 -9.82 5.27
N VAL A 101 -5.82 -10.54 5.35
CA VAL A 101 -4.55 -9.97 5.79
C VAL A 101 -4.06 -8.86 4.84
N LEU A 102 -4.39 -8.98 3.56
CA LEU A 102 -4.06 -8.03 2.49
C LEU A 102 -5.05 -6.86 2.39
N ALA A 103 -6.12 -6.87 3.18
CA ALA A 103 -7.08 -5.78 3.20
C ALA A 103 -6.41 -4.46 3.58
N ASN A 104 -6.75 -3.41 2.84
CA ASN A 104 -6.33 -2.03 3.08
C ASN A 104 -7.59 -1.15 3.22
N PRO A 105 -8.29 -1.23 4.37
CA PRO A 105 -9.55 -0.52 4.56
C PRO A 105 -9.32 1.00 4.59
N TYR A 106 -10.31 1.73 4.09
CA TYR A 106 -10.33 3.19 4.11
C TYR A 106 -11.32 3.67 5.16
N GLY A 107 -10.95 4.72 5.90
CA GLY A 107 -11.83 5.36 6.88
C GLY A 107 -11.89 6.86 6.64
N VAL A 108 -13.06 7.45 6.90
CA VAL A 108 -13.25 8.90 6.98
C VAL A 108 -13.61 9.25 8.42
N ILE A 109 -12.84 10.16 9.01
CA ILE A 109 -12.97 10.56 10.40
C ILE A 109 -13.27 12.07 10.43
N PRO A 110 -14.52 12.48 10.66
CA PRO A 110 -14.85 13.89 10.89
C PRO A 110 -14.05 14.42 12.09
N ILE A 111 -13.47 15.62 11.94
CA ILE A 111 -12.65 16.25 12.98
C ILE A 111 -13.56 16.85 14.05
N ASP A 112 -13.20 16.64 15.31
CA ASP A 112 -13.94 17.14 16.47
C ASP A 112 -14.04 18.68 16.49
N PRO A 113 -15.25 19.26 16.39
CA PRO A 113 -15.45 20.69 16.41
C PRO A 113 -15.22 21.32 17.79
N GLN A 114 -15.24 20.55 18.89
CA GLN A 114 -14.91 21.07 20.22
C GLN A 114 -13.42 21.43 20.31
N MET A 115 -12.57 20.58 19.73
CA MET A 115 -11.12 20.79 19.65
C MET A 115 -10.74 21.76 18.53
N HIS A 116 -11.49 21.76 17.44
CA HIS A 116 -11.24 22.61 16.27
C HIS A 116 -12.51 23.37 15.82
N PRO A 117 -12.88 24.48 16.49
CA PRO A 117 -14.16 25.15 16.23
C PRO A 117 -14.36 25.72 14.81
N HIS A 118 -13.28 25.86 14.04
CA HIS A 118 -13.32 26.38 12.67
C HIS A 118 -13.70 25.33 11.62
N VAL A 119 -13.72 24.04 11.97
CA VAL A 119 -14.01 22.97 11.02
C VAL A 119 -15.48 22.98 10.64
N LYS A 120 -15.75 22.63 9.38
CA LYS A 120 -17.12 22.48 8.86
C LYS A 120 -17.67 21.10 9.21
N TYR A 121 -17.88 20.85 10.50
CA TYR A 121 -18.24 19.53 11.01
C TYR A 121 -19.49 18.94 10.34
N GLU A 122 -20.56 19.73 10.20
CA GLU A 122 -21.80 19.25 9.57
C GLU A 122 -21.58 18.77 8.13
N LEU A 123 -20.76 19.48 7.34
CA LEU A 123 -20.42 19.04 5.97
C LEU A 123 -19.57 17.77 5.98
N ALA A 124 -18.63 17.65 6.92
CA ALA A 124 -17.81 16.45 7.06
C ALA A 124 -18.64 15.23 7.48
N LYS A 125 -19.61 15.43 8.37
CA LYS A 125 -20.58 14.41 8.79
C LYS A 125 -21.48 13.99 7.64
N GLU A 126 -22.04 14.94 6.90
CA GLU A 126 -22.86 14.67 5.71
C GLU A 126 -22.08 13.84 4.69
N PHE A 127 -20.82 14.22 4.42
CA PHE A 127 -19.95 13.44 3.54
C PHE A 127 -19.68 12.03 4.07
N ALA A 128 -19.39 11.87 5.36
CA ALA A 128 -19.15 10.56 5.96
C ALA A 128 -20.41 9.66 5.89
N GLU A 129 -21.59 10.21 6.15
CA GLU A 129 -22.86 9.49 6.07
C GLU A 129 -23.22 9.14 4.63
N TRP A 130 -22.99 10.04 3.67
CA TRP A 130 -23.15 9.77 2.25
C TRP A 130 -22.19 8.66 1.81
N LEU A 131 -20.94 8.69 2.23
CA LEU A 131 -19.91 7.74 1.79
C LEU A 131 -20.28 6.30 2.14
N VAL A 132 -20.99 6.07 3.24
CA VAL A 132 -21.48 4.74 3.67
C VAL A 132 -22.91 4.44 3.21
N SER A 133 -23.51 5.28 2.36
CA SER A 133 -24.83 5.02 1.76
C SER A 133 -24.75 4.02 0.61
N GLU A 134 -25.86 3.32 0.32
CA GLU A 134 -25.96 2.38 -0.82
C GLU A 134 -25.52 3.04 -2.14
N ARG A 135 -25.90 4.30 -2.37
CA ARG A 135 -25.52 5.06 -3.56
C ARG A 135 -23.99 5.21 -3.67
N ALA A 136 -23.32 5.64 -2.61
CA ALA A 136 -21.88 5.84 -2.65
C ALA A 136 -21.12 4.52 -2.71
N GLN A 137 -21.56 3.49 -1.97
CA GLN A 137 -20.98 2.15 -2.04
C GLN A 137 -21.11 1.56 -3.45
N THR A 138 -22.22 1.82 -4.15
CA THR A 138 -22.41 1.45 -5.56
C THR A 138 -21.43 2.20 -6.49
N VAL A 139 -21.22 3.50 -6.27
CA VAL A 139 -20.21 4.28 -7.02
C VAL A 139 -18.81 3.70 -6.81
N ILE A 140 -18.45 3.36 -5.57
CA ILE A 140 -17.17 2.74 -5.21
C ILE A 140 -17.02 1.37 -5.89
N ALA A 141 -18.05 0.51 -5.81
CA ALA A 141 -18.07 -0.81 -6.44
C ALA A 141 -17.91 -0.74 -7.96
N ASN A 142 -18.46 0.29 -8.60
CA ASN A 142 -18.44 0.48 -10.04
C ASN A 142 -17.24 1.28 -10.54
N TYR A 143 -16.40 1.84 -9.67
CA TYR A 143 -15.20 2.53 -10.10
C TYR A 143 -14.26 1.56 -10.83
N ARG A 144 -13.74 2.00 -11.99
CA ARG A 144 -12.84 1.22 -12.84
C ARG A 144 -11.57 2.00 -13.13
N LEU A 145 -10.43 1.32 -13.05
CA LEU A 145 -9.15 1.79 -13.55
C LEU A 145 -8.75 0.91 -14.73
N LEU A 146 -8.59 1.50 -15.92
CA LEU A 146 -8.30 0.77 -17.16
C LEU A 146 -9.26 -0.43 -17.37
N GLY A 147 -10.55 -0.19 -17.15
CA GLY A 147 -11.61 -1.21 -17.29
C GLY A 147 -11.68 -2.25 -16.16
N LYS A 148 -10.81 -2.19 -15.15
CA LYS A 148 -10.77 -3.17 -14.05
C LYS A 148 -11.29 -2.58 -12.74
N GLN A 149 -12.05 -3.36 -11.97
CA GLN A 149 -12.50 -2.95 -10.64
C GLN A 149 -11.32 -2.71 -9.71
N LEU A 150 -11.30 -1.54 -9.07
CA LEU A 150 -10.20 -1.16 -8.18
C LEU A 150 -10.56 -1.29 -6.70
N PHE A 151 -11.78 -0.90 -6.33
CA PHE A 151 -12.24 -0.86 -4.94
C PHE A 151 -13.38 -1.84 -4.71
N TYR A 152 -13.44 -2.33 -3.47
CA TYR A 152 -14.47 -3.23 -2.97
C TYR A 152 -15.11 -2.55 -1.76
N PRO A 153 -16.39 -2.15 -1.84
CA PRO A 153 -17.08 -1.54 -0.70
C PRO A 153 -17.19 -2.52 0.46
N ASP A 154 -17.03 -2.02 1.69
CA ASP A 154 -17.09 -2.78 2.95
C ASP A 154 -17.94 -2.10 4.04
N ALA A 155 -18.65 -1.01 3.70
CA ALA A 155 -19.54 -0.37 4.66
C ALA A 155 -20.84 -1.19 4.80
N ASN A 156 -21.14 -1.58 6.03
CA ASN A 156 -22.39 -2.26 6.39
C ASN A 156 -23.40 -1.22 6.87
N ARG A 157 -24.38 -0.88 6.03
CA ARG A 157 -25.58 -0.14 6.44
C ARG A 157 -26.82 -0.80 5.87
#